data_AF-A0A0F6VZB9-F1
#
_entry.id   AF-A0A0F6VZB9-F1
#
_cell.length_a   1.000
_cell.length_b   1.000
_cell.length_c   1.000
_cell.angle_alpha   90.00
_cell.angle_beta   90.00
_cell.angle_gamma   90.00
#
_symmetry.space_group_name_H-M   'P 1'
#
loop_
_entity.id
_entity.type
_entity.pdbx_description
1 polymer ?
#
loop_
_entity_poly.entity_id
_entity_poly.type
_entity_poly.pdbx_seq_one_letter_code
_entity_poly.pdbx_strand_id
1 'polypeptide(L)'
;MRMRALGLVIVALVTLACSRPIEAELLHVGSASPDRVQPGHRLVLRGSGFPAGRDARVTFRGVLHRPGHPARAIDVSLDGEAISSDRVELPMPAASLRRLGGRGTFRGSIRVAFGAGALDRGSVVGTLDDAVIDLVPREVSGDADTSVLARLGLELAPREDDGIGLMVARVARGSRADDAGLAEGDRLLSIDGLNLLAPEELVPAVGQASMDLRVAREGEAAPFVVRVSLDGWEERVPREAILWSQLAALIALFAIVLLGPGATWIDRLAPTSRRVPWFNVGVAIAIALGLRAALDALPSLGLDAALLAIVAGRGASLVLGASGSRPRIVAAMRAMCGAIAIVVALGVATLAIGTTDPAAIEAAQGPWPWDWLALRSPTGPLAIVLVALAAACGPVLDSEHDRRRVLDDVFLAALASCAVIALAGGEAAHGAIGDVRPGLAWIGSVGYAATAALAASMLRRARDRGGRLSWIALAIATLAVAMIAILGALGWMEMDVPREIERAIAEVLVASAVVIALRLATARPAEPTRPANALL
;
A
#
# COMPACT_ATOMS: atom_id res chain seq x y z
N MET A 1 -12.49 -27.05 -41.03
CA MET A 1 -12.19 -25.72 -40.44
C MET A 1 -13.41 -24.82 -40.29
N ARG A 2 -14.35 -24.73 -41.26
CA ARG A 2 -15.53 -23.85 -41.18
C ARG A 2 -16.51 -24.14 -40.02
N MET A 3 -16.69 -25.39 -39.59
CA MET A 3 -17.57 -25.72 -38.45
C MET A 3 -17.00 -25.30 -37.07
N ARG A 4 -15.67 -25.21 -36.92
CA ARG A 4 -15.06 -24.73 -35.67
C ARG A 4 -15.17 -23.22 -35.50
N ALA A 5 -15.12 -22.47 -36.61
CA ALA A 5 -15.31 -21.02 -36.61
C ALA A 5 -16.76 -20.63 -36.29
N LEU A 6 -17.75 -21.37 -36.81
CA LEU A 6 -19.16 -21.11 -36.52
C LEU A 6 -19.52 -21.39 -35.04
N GLY A 7 -18.98 -22.47 -34.47
CA GLY A 7 -19.15 -22.78 -33.05
C GLY A 7 -18.58 -21.71 -32.12
N LEU A 8 -17.42 -21.13 -32.47
CA LEU A 8 -16.79 -20.09 -31.67
C LEU A 8 -17.57 -18.76 -31.69
N VAL A 9 -18.18 -18.42 -32.84
CA VAL A 9 -19.02 -17.22 -33.00
C VAL A 9 -20.33 -17.35 -32.23
N ILE A 10 -20.95 -18.53 -32.22
CA ILE A 10 -22.19 -18.76 -31.44
C ILE A 10 -21.91 -18.72 -29.94
N VAL A 11 -20.80 -19.30 -29.47
CA VAL A 11 -20.40 -19.21 -28.05
C VAL A 11 -20.09 -17.76 -27.67
N ALA A 12 -19.42 -16.99 -28.52
CA ALA A 12 -19.17 -15.56 -28.29
C ALA A 12 -20.47 -14.72 -28.26
N LEU A 13 -21.44 -15.03 -29.12
CA LEU A 13 -22.76 -14.37 -29.12
C LEU A 13 -23.59 -14.72 -27.88
N VAL A 14 -23.49 -15.97 -27.39
CA VAL A 14 -24.20 -16.41 -26.17
C VAL A 14 -23.55 -15.84 -24.90
N THR A 15 -22.22 -15.63 -24.88
CA THR A 15 -21.56 -14.97 -23.75
C THR A 15 -21.71 -13.45 -23.76
N LEU A 16 -21.95 -12.83 -24.93
CA LEU A 16 -22.29 -11.40 -25.04
C LEU A 16 -23.77 -11.10 -24.76
N ALA A 17 -24.62 -12.12 -24.72
CA ALA A 17 -26.01 -12.00 -24.31
C ALA A 17 -26.16 -11.94 -22.77
N CYS A 18 -25.37 -11.09 -22.12
CA CYS A 18 -25.68 -10.64 -20.75
C CYS A 18 -26.97 -9.82 -20.84
N SER A 19 -28.11 -10.44 -20.54
CA SER A 19 -29.39 -9.76 -20.41
C SER A 19 -29.23 -8.63 -19.40
N ARG A 20 -29.35 -7.37 -19.87
CA ARG A 20 -29.44 -6.25 -18.94
C ARG A 20 -30.65 -6.49 -18.05
N PRO A 21 -30.50 -6.43 -16.72
CA PRO A 21 -31.65 -6.51 -15.83
C PRO A 21 -32.66 -5.45 -16.25
N ILE A 22 -33.94 -5.83 -16.34
CA ILE A 22 -35.00 -4.90 -16.69
C ILE A 22 -35.24 -4.06 -15.43
N GLU A 23 -34.88 -2.78 -15.52
CA GLU A 23 -35.06 -1.82 -14.43
C GLU A 23 -36.30 -0.98 -14.74
N ALA A 24 -37.24 -0.95 -13.80
CA ALA A 24 -38.43 -0.12 -13.89
C ALA A 24 -38.32 1.01 -12.86
N GLU A 25 -38.26 2.25 -13.35
CA GLU A 25 -38.22 3.45 -12.50
C GLU A 25 -39.63 3.81 -12.02
N LEU A 26 -40.07 3.12 -10.96
CA LEU A 26 -41.42 3.28 -10.40
C LEU A 26 -41.41 3.85 -8.98
N LEU A 27 -40.23 4.10 -8.41
CA LEU A 27 -40.09 4.65 -7.06
C LEU A 27 -39.68 6.11 -7.13
N HIS A 28 -40.19 6.89 -6.19
CA HIS A 28 -39.75 8.26 -5.99
C HIS A 28 -38.98 8.33 -4.68
N VAL A 29 -37.76 8.86 -4.69
CA VAL A 29 -36.96 9.12 -3.49
C VAL A 29 -36.89 10.64 -3.32
N GLY A 30 -37.51 11.15 -2.25
CA GLY A 30 -37.68 12.59 -2.04
C GLY A 30 -36.59 13.23 -1.19
N SER A 31 -36.07 12.53 -0.17
CA SER A 31 -35.04 13.10 0.70
C SER A 31 -34.21 12.03 1.41
N ALA A 32 -33.00 12.40 1.83
CA ALA A 32 -32.14 11.61 2.71
C ALA A 32 -31.94 12.39 4.03
N SER A 33 -32.03 11.73 5.18
CA SER A 33 -31.86 12.36 6.49
C SER A 33 -31.27 11.36 7.50
N PRO A 34 -30.39 11.76 8.41
CA PRO A 34 -29.85 13.11 8.58
C PRO A 34 -28.82 13.46 7.51
N ASP A 35 -28.65 14.77 7.27
CA ASP A 35 -27.61 15.30 6.36
C ASP A 35 -26.20 15.02 6.91
N ARG A 36 -26.07 14.80 8.22
CA ARG A 36 -24.84 14.41 8.91
C ARG A 36 -24.92 12.98 9.43
N VAL A 37 -24.07 12.11 8.90
CA VAL A 37 -24.05 10.68 9.23
C VAL A 37 -22.80 10.32 10.03
N GLN A 38 -23.01 9.78 11.22
CA GLN A 38 -21.96 9.27 12.11
C GLN A 38 -22.04 7.75 12.26
N PRO A 39 -20.98 7.08 12.71
CA PRO A 39 -21.02 5.65 13.02
C PRO A 39 -22.16 5.32 13.99
N GLY A 40 -23.01 4.38 13.62
CA GLY A 40 -24.16 3.97 14.43
C GLY A 40 -25.45 4.74 14.13
N HIS A 41 -25.40 5.82 13.33
CA HIS A 41 -26.62 6.46 12.83
C HIS A 41 -27.36 5.55 11.84
N ARG A 42 -28.62 5.89 11.59
CA ARG A 42 -29.41 5.33 10.50
C ARG A 42 -29.68 6.44 9.49
N LEU A 43 -29.24 6.25 8.25
CA LEU A 43 -29.63 7.12 7.15
C LEU A 43 -31.01 6.69 6.68
N VAL A 44 -31.96 7.61 6.76
CA VAL A 44 -33.36 7.42 6.38
C VAL A 44 -33.60 8.07 5.04
N LEU A 45 -33.96 7.25 4.05
CA LEU A 45 -34.43 7.73 2.75
C LEU A 45 -35.95 7.77 2.77
N ARG A 46 -36.53 8.95 2.51
CA ARG A 46 -37.97 9.15 2.40
C ARG A 46 -38.38 9.20 0.94
N GLY A 47 -39.55 8.65 0.63
CA GLY A 47 -40.01 8.55 -0.74
C GLY A 47 -41.43 7.99 -0.85
N SER A 48 -41.76 7.38 -1.97
CA SER A 48 -43.03 6.69 -2.18
C SER A 48 -42.88 5.47 -3.08
N GLY A 49 -43.68 4.44 -2.79
CA GLY A 49 -43.74 3.20 -3.57
C GLY A 49 -42.79 2.11 -3.08
N PHE A 50 -42.12 2.29 -1.93
CA PHE A 50 -41.21 1.28 -1.41
C PHE A 50 -41.98 0.02 -0.97
N PRO A 51 -41.49 -1.19 -1.28
CA PRO A 51 -42.12 -2.41 -0.82
C PRO A 51 -41.73 -2.70 0.64
N ALA A 52 -42.62 -2.38 1.59
CA ALA A 52 -42.36 -2.56 3.03
C ALA A 52 -41.95 -4.01 3.41
N GLY A 53 -41.01 -4.14 4.33
CA GLY A 53 -40.42 -5.40 4.79
C GLY A 53 -39.47 -6.06 3.80
N ARG A 54 -38.99 -5.33 2.78
CA ARG A 54 -38.02 -5.83 1.80
C ARG A 54 -36.65 -5.19 1.98
N ASP A 55 -35.63 -5.99 1.73
CA ASP A 55 -34.26 -5.51 1.58
C ASP A 55 -34.14 -4.60 0.35
N ALA A 56 -33.44 -3.49 0.54
CA ALA A 56 -33.14 -2.49 -0.47
C ALA A 56 -31.63 -2.47 -0.71
N ARG A 57 -31.21 -2.36 -1.97
CA ARG A 57 -29.83 -2.02 -2.32
C ARG A 57 -29.76 -0.52 -2.56
N VAL A 58 -28.96 0.18 -1.77
CA VAL A 58 -28.77 1.64 -1.89
C VAL A 58 -27.37 1.93 -2.43
N THR A 59 -27.33 2.52 -3.63
CA THR A 59 -26.08 2.85 -4.33
C THR A 59 -25.84 4.37 -4.29
N PHE A 60 -24.70 4.76 -3.74
CA PHE A 60 -24.20 6.13 -3.73
C PHE A 60 -23.31 6.33 -4.95
N ARG A 61 -23.71 7.23 -5.85
CA ARG A 61 -22.95 7.56 -7.05
C ARG A 61 -22.74 9.06 -7.15
N GLY A 62 -21.49 9.50 -7.09
CA GLY A 62 -21.17 10.91 -7.06
C GLY A 62 -19.71 11.18 -6.76
N VAL A 63 -19.46 12.30 -6.11
CA VAL A 63 -18.12 12.76 -5.74
C VAL A 63 -18.06 12.93 -4.24
N LEU A 64 -16.97 12.43 -3.64
CA LEU A 64 -16.63 12.64 -2.24
C LEU A 64 -15.52 13.69 -2.15
N HIS A 65 -15.79 14.76 -1.43
CA HIS A 65 -14.83 15.79 -1.08
C HIS A 65 -14.27 15.49 0.30
N ARG A 66 -12.95 15.45 0.46
CA ARG A 66 -12.28 15.11 1.72
C ARG A 66 -11.26 16.19 2.09
N PRO A 67 -11.03 16.44 3.40
CA PRO A 67 -9.99 17.38 3.82
C PRO A 67 -8.63 17.01 3.22
N GLY A 68 -7.92 17.98 2.64
CA GLY A 68 -6.55 17.80 2.11
C GLY A 68 -6.40 16.90 0.88
N HIS A 69 -7.50 16.35 0.34
CA HIS A 69 -7.45 15.42 -0.78
C HIS A 69 -8.29 15.92 -1.97
N PRO A 70 -7.88 15.61 -3.21
CA PRO A 70 -8.68 15.92 -4.38
C PRO A 70 -10.01 15.15 -4.34
N ALA A 71 -11.02 15.75 -4.98
CA ALA A 71 -12.35 15.17 -5.07
C ALA A 71 -12.30 13.79 -5.75
N ARG A 72 -12.95 12.79 -5.14
CA ARG A 72 -12.89 11.39 -5.59
C ARG A 72 -14.26 10.91 -6.02
N ALA A 73 -14.37 10.34 -7.22
CA ALA A 73 -15.58 9.66 -7.66
C ALA A 73 -15.85 8.43 -6.78
N ILE A 74 -17.09 8.27 -6.32
CA ILE A 74 -17.54 7.11 -5.56
C ILE A 74 -18.73 6.43 -6.25
N ASP A 75 -18.72 5.10 -6.20
CA ASP A 75 -19.81 4.22 -6.62
C ASP A 75 -19.85 3.05 -5.62
N VAL A 76 -20.66 3.21 -4.57
CA VAL A 76 -20.69 2.30 -3.41
C VAL A 76 -22.11 1.85 -3.15
N SER A 77 -22.31 0.53 -3.10
CA SER A 77 -23.61 -0.06 -2.73
C SER A 77 -23.61 -0.56 -1.29
N LEU A 78 -24.62 -0.17 -0.53
CA LEU A 78 -24.91 -0.56 0.84
C LEU A 78 -26.30 -1.22 0.91
N ASP A 79 -26.49 -2.07 1.91
CA ASP A 79 -27.76 -2.76 2.15
C ASP A 79 -28.62 -1.95 3.12
N GLY A 80 -29.92 -1.88 2.83
CA GLY A 80 -30.95 -1.23 3.63
C GLY A 80 -32.24 -2.02 3.69
N GLU A 81 -33.20 -1.50 4.44
CA GLU A 81 -34.49 -2.14 4.63
C GLU A 81 -35.63 -1.13 4.47
N ALA A 82 -36.63 -1.45 3.67
CA ALA A 82 -37.86 -0.67 3.58
C ALA A 82 -38.74 -0.95 4.80
N ILE A 83 -38.72 -0.06 5.79
CA ILE A 83 -39.54 -0.19 7.00
C ILE A 83 -41.02 0.07 6.70
N SER A 84 -41.31 0.99 5.78
CA SER A 84 -42.66 1.32 5.32
C SER A 84 -42.65 1.69 3.82
N SER A 85 -43.82 1.97 3.26
CA SER A 85 -43.95 2.31 1.83
C SER A 85 -43.32 3.63 1.40
N ASP A 86 -42.89 4.43 2.36
CA ASP A 86 -42.33 5.77 2.21
C ASP A 86 -40.98 5.93 2.93
N ARG A 87 -40.45 4.87 3.56
CA ARG A 87 -39.22 4.92 4.37
C ARG A 87 -38.31 3.72 4.14
N VAL A 88 -37.07 3.99 3.73
CA VAL A 88 -35.96 3.03 3.75
C VAL A 88 -34.96 3.46 4.81
N GLU A 89 -34.53 2.52 5.64
CA GLU A 89 -33.48 2.73 6.62
C GLU A 89 -32.20 2.03 6.21
N LEU A 90 -31.10 2.78 6.27
CA LEU A 90 -29.75 2.32 6.00
C LEU A 90 -28.95 2.39 7.31
N PRO A 91 -28.61 1.25 7.94
CA PRO A 91 -27.70 1.28 9.08
C PRO A 91 -26.32 1.75 8.62
N MET A 92 -25.73 2.71 9.34
CA MET A 92 -24.43 3.31 8.99
C MET A 92 -23.35 2.91 10.02
N PRO A 93 -22.92 1.64 10.06
CA PRO A 93 -21.78 1.24 10.89
C PRO A 93 -20.49 1.89 10.38
N ALA A 94 -19.46 1.91 11.22
CA ALA A 94 -18.15 2.46 10.86
C ALA A 94 -17.57 1.83 9.58
N ALA A 95 -17.85 0.54 9.31
CA ALA A 95 -17.42 -0.14 8.09
C ALA A 95 -18.05 0.47 6.83
N SER A 96 -19.35 0.82 6.85
CA SER A 96 -20.03 1.47 5.72
C SER A 96 -19.48 2.87 5.46
N LEU A 97 -19.20 3.63 6.51
CA LEU A 97 -18.56 4.95 6.39
C LEU A 97 -17.14 4.85 5.80
N ARG A 98 -16.35 3.86 6.22
CA ARG A 98 -15.03 3.59 5.62
C ARG A 98 -15.14 3.23 4.13
N ARG A 99 -16.13 2.41 3.76
CA ARG A 99 -16.40 2.06 2.34
C ARG A 99 -16.79 3.28 1.52
N LEU A 100 -17.52 4.23 2.10
CA LEU A 100 -17.83 5.52 1.48
C LEU A 100 -16.66 6.50 1.44
N GLY A 101 -15.50 6.17 2.04
CA GLY A 101 -14.28 6.97 2.01
C GLY A 101 -13.95 7.72 3.30
N GLY A 102 -14.69 7.49 4.39
CA GLY A 102 -14.41 8.10 5.70
C GLY A 102 -14.93 9.53 5.82
N ARG A 103 -14.13 10.44 6.41
CA ARG A 103 -14.51 11.85 6.58
C ARG A 103 -14.57 12.53 5.22
N GLY A 104 -15.71 13.13 4.92
CA GLY A 104 -15.91 13.95 3.74
C GLY A 104 -17.35 14.41 3.56
N THR A 105 -17.60 15.17 2.49
CA THR A 105 -18.94 15.53 2.03
C THR A 105 -19.18 14.81 0.71
N PHE A 106 -20.18 13.93 0.69
CA PHE A 106 -20.67 13.29 -0.52
C PHE A 106 -21.62 14.23 -1.24
N ARG A 107 -21.45 14.37 -2.55
CA ARG A 107 -22.35 15.09 -3.46
C ARG A 107 -22.66 14.21 -4.67
N GLY A 108 -23.93 13.91 -4.91
CA GLY A 108 -24.34 13.15 -6.10
C GLY A 108 -25.71 12.52 -5.96
N SER A 109 -25.90 11.39 -6.64
CA SER A 109 -27.17 10.65 -6.66
C SER A 109 -27.16 9.48 -5.67
N ILE A 110 -28.28 9.28 -4.99
CA ILE A 110 -28.54 8.09 -4.17
C ILE A 110 -29.64 7.28 -4.85
N ARG A 111 -29.29 6.08 -5.27
CA ARG A 111 -30.20 5.18 -5.99
C ARG A 111 -30.65 4.06 -5.07
N VAL A 112 -31.95 3.82 -5.00
CA VAL A 112 -32.57 2.74 -4.21
C VAL A 112 -33.15 1.72 -5.18
N ALA A 113 -32.77 0.45 -5.03
CA ALA A 113 -33.25 -0.64 -5.87
C ALA A 113 -33.79 -1.79 -5.02
N PHE A 114 -34.92 -2.36 -5.44
CA PHE A 114 -35.53 -3.55 -4.86
C PHE A 114 -35.59 -4.67 -5.90
N GLY A 115 -35.12 -5.86 -5.54
CA GLY A 115 -35.19 -7.03 -6.42
C GLY A 115 -36.60 -7.59 -6.53
N ALA A 116 -37.06 -7.89 -7.74
CA ALA A 116 -38.34 -8.53 -8.01
C ALA A 116 -38.28 -10.04 -7.72
N GLY A 117 -38.25 -10.41 -6.44
CA GLY A 117 -38.39 -11.79 -5.96
C GLY A 117 -37.17 -12.71 -6.16
N ALA A 118 -37.34 -14.01 -5.86
CA ALA A 118 -36.28 -15.01 -5.70
C ALA A 118 -35.41 -15.29 -6.95
N LEU A 119 -35.78 -14.75 -8.11
CA LEU A 119 -35.08 -14.98 -9.38
C LEU A 119 -34.32 -13.74 -9.90
N ASP A 120 -34.36 -12.60 -9.20
CA ASP A 120 -33.64 -11.36 -9.52
C ASP A 120 -33.77 -10.90 -10.98
N ARG A 121 -34.92 -11.18 -11.62
CA ARG A 121 -35.14 -10.94 -13.06
C ARG A 121 -35.56 -9.52 -13.41
N GLY A 122 -35.76 -8.68 -12.42
CA GLY A 122 -36.09 -7.27 -12.58
C GLY A 122 -35.89 -6.52 -11.29
N SER A 123 -35.65 -5.23 -11.39
CA SER A 123 -35.52 -4.35 -10.23
C SER A 123 -36.44 -3.15 -10.38
N VAL A 124 -37.01 -2.73 -9.26
CA VAL A 124 -37.78 -1.49 -9.18
C VAL A 124 -36.91 -0.46 -8.49
N VAL A 125 -36.74 0.70 -9.13
CA VAL A 125 -35.68 1.66 -8.81
C VAL A 125 -36.28 3.05 -8.59
N GLY A 126 -35.66 3.82 -7.69
CA GLY A 126 -35.83 5.27 -7.59
C GLY A 126 -34.50 5.94 -7.29
N THR A 127 -34.38 7.21 -7.67
CA THR A 127 -33.15 8.00 -7.52
C THR A 127 -33.47 9.30 -6.80
N LEU A 128 -32.60 9.68 -5.86
CA LEU A 128 -32.51 11.01 -5.27
C LEU A 128 -31.30 11.70 -5.88
N ASP A 129 -31.53 12.68 -6.73
CA ASP A 129 -30.48 13.51 -7.32
C ASP A 129 -30.03 14.62 -6.36
N ASP A 130 -28.83 15.15 -6.59
CA ASP A 130 -28.24 16.28 -5.85
C ASP A 130 -28.19 16.09 -4.32
N ALA A 131 -28.09 14.85 -3.85
CA ALA A 131 -27.92 14.53 -2.44
C ALA A 131 -26.58 15.05 -1.93
N VAL A 132 -26.61 15.76 -0.80
CA VAL A 132 -25.44 16.24 -0.06
C VAL A 132 -25.45 15.61 1.33
N ILE A 133 -24.45 14.78 1.63
CA ILE A 133 -24.34 14.08 2.91
C ILE A 133 -22.94 14.26 3.50
N ASP A 134 -22.88 14.74 4.72
CA ASP A 134 -21.66 14.85 5.51
C ASP A 134 -21.38 13.56 6.27
N LEU A 135 -20.28 12.91 5.94
CA LEU A 135 -19.81 11.68 6.57
C LEU A 135 -18.80 12.03 7.66
N VAL A 136 -19.08 11.68 8.92
CA VAL A 136 -18.25 12.04 10.08
C VAL A 136 -17.87 10.78 10.85
N PRO A 137 -16.72 10.15 10.56
CA PRO A 137 -16.26 8.94 11.24
C PRO A 137 -15.72 9.26 12.64
N ARG A 138 -16.64 9.46 13.61
CA ARG A 138 -16.36 9.81 15.02
C ARG A 138 -15.89 11.26 15.20
N GLU A 139 -16.17 11.83 16.38
CA GLU A 139 -15.79 13.20 16.74
C GLU A 139 -14.28 13.42 16.55
N VAL A 140 -13.94 14.27 15.58
CA VAL A 140 -12.59 14.75 15.37
C VAL A 140 -12.29 15.71 16.51
N SER A 141 -11.74 15.18 17.60
CA SER A 141 -11.09 15.96 18.65
C SER A 141 -9.61 16.08 18.26
N GLY A 142 -9.35 16.87 17.23
CA GLY A 142 -8.00 17.27 16.85
C GLY A 142 -7.83 18.75 17.15
N ASP A 143 -6.69 19.13 17.73
CA ASP A 143 -6.30 20.54 17.71
C ASP A 143 -6.11 20.95 16.25
N ALA A 144 -6.79 22.02 15.85
CA ALA A 144 -6.62 22.70 14.57
C ALA A 144 -5.14 22.76 14.20
N ASP A 145 -4.79 22.37 12.97
CA ASP A 145 -3.48 22.71 12.43
C ASP A 145 -3.43 24.22 12.21
N THR A 146 -3.11 24.93 13.30
CA THR A 146 -2.99 26.38 13.38
C THR A 146 -2.02 26.93 12.35
N SER A 147 -1.13 26.10 11.79
CA SER A 147 -0.20 26.50 10.75
C SER A 147 -0.89 26.88 9.44
N VAL A 148 -1.99 26.19 9.08
CA VAL A 148 -2.74 26.46 7.85
C VAL A 148 -3.50 27.79 7.96
N LEU A 149 -4.21 27.99 9.07
CA LEU A 149 -4.93 29.23 9.36
C LEU A 149 -3.98 30.44 9.37
N ALA A 150 -2.82 30.29 10.03
CA ALA A 150 -1.80 31.34 10.06
C ALA A 150 -1.25 31.67 8.67
N ARG A 151 -1.05 30.67 7.80
CA ARG A 151 -0.60 30.89 6.40
C ARG A 151 -1.64 31.58 5.52
N LEU A 152 -2.94 31.35 5.78
CA LEU A 152 -4.01 32.09 5.11
C LEU A 152 -4.17 33.51 5.66
N GLY A 153 -3.70 33.75 6.88
CA GLY A 153 -3.93 34.98 7.63
C GLY A 153 -5.32 35.05 8.24
N LEU A 154 -5.86 33.89 8.65
CA LEU A 154 -7.17 33.77 9.28
C LEU A 154 -7.03 33.45 10.77
N GLU A 155 -7.83 34.11 11.59
CA GLU A 155 -8.13 33.75 12.97
C GLU A 155 -9.61 33.36 13.03
N LEU A 156 -9.92 32.16 13.53
CA LEU A 156 -11.30 31.69 13.64
C LEU A 156 -11.83 31.95 15.05
N ALA A 157 -13.12 32.29 15.15
CA ALA A 157 -13.78 32.43 16.43
C ALA A 157 -13.92 31.06 17.11
N PRO A 158 -13.94 31.01 18.45
CA PRO A 158 -14.31 29.80 19.18
C PRO A 158 -15.66 29.29 18.69
N ARG A 159 -15.77 27.97 18.55
CA ARG A 159 -16.98 27.33 18.07
C ARG A 159 -18.03 27.34 19.18
N GLU A 160 -19.14 28.05 18.95
CA GLU A 160 -20.27 28.14 19.89
C GLU A 160 -21.38 27.12 19.59
N ASP A 161 -21.49 26.65 18.34
CA ASP A 161 -22.53 25.72 17.89
C ASP A 161 -21.96 24.52 17.10
N ASP A 162 -22.69 23.41 17.10
CA ASP A 162 -22.39 22.23 16.27
C ASP A 162 -22.83 22.40 14.80
N GLY A 163 -23.20 23.62 14.41
CA GLY A 163 -23.69 24.00 13.09
C GLY A 163 -22.64 23.88 11.98
N ILE A 164 -23.07 24.00 10.73
CA ILE A 164 -22.14 24.02 9.59
C ILE A 164 -21.43 25.37 9.55
N GLY A 165 -20.12 25.29 9.32
CA GLY A 165 -19.26 26.43 9.02
C GLY A 165 -18.43 26.93 10.20
N LEU A 166 -17.45 27.77 9.85
CA LEU A 166 -16.45 28.33 10.76
C LEU A 166 -16.51 29.86 10.68
N MET A 167 -16.66 30.53 11.83
CA MET A 167 -16.73 31.99 11.89
C MET A 167 -15.32 32.59 11.87
N VAL A 168 -15.10 33.57 11.00
CA VAL A 168 -13.85 34.33 10.92
C VAL A 168 -13.84 35.42 11.98
N ALA A 169 -12.96 35.30 12.97
CA ALA A 169 -12.76 36.30 14.02
C ALA A 169 -11.86 37.45 13.56
N ARG A 170 -10.85 37.16 12.72
CA ARG A 170 -9.97 38.19 12.19
C ARG A 170 -9.34 37.75 10.87
N VAL A 171 -9.10 38.72 10.00
CA VAL A 171 -8.31 38.58 8.78
C VAL A 171 -7.09 39.50 8.88
N ALA A 172 -5.90 38.94 8.71
CA ALA A 172 -4.65 39.70 8.73
C ALA A 172 -4.51 40.54 7.45
N ARG A 173 -4.17 41.82 7.57
CA ARG A 173 -4.00 42.71 6.41
C ARG A 173 -2.86 42.27 5.49
N GLY A 174 -3.10 42.32 4.18
CA GLY A 174 -2.15 41.87 3.15
C GLY A 174 -1.88 40.36 3.19
N SER A 175 -2.76 39.60 3.84
CA SER A 175 -2.75 38.13 3.78
C SER A 175 -3.51 37.63 2.55
N ARG A 176 -3.38 36.33 2.27
CA ARG A 176 -4.12 35.70 1.16
C ARG A 176 -5.62 35.78 1.35
N ALA A 177 -6.10 35.68 2.58
CA ALA A 177 -7.51 35.83 2.91
C ALA A 177 -8.00 37.26 2.66
N ASP A 178 -7.21 38.27 3.04
CA ASP A 178 -7.51 39.69 2.80
C ASP A 178 -7.52 40.01 1.29
N ASP A 179 -6.50 39.54 0.56
CA ASP A 179 -6.40 39.70 -0.90
C ASP A 179 -7.57 39.03 -1.64
N ALA A 180 -8.10 37.94 -1.09
CA ALA A 180 -9.28 37.25 -1.61
C ALA A 180 -10.60 37.93 -1.23
N GLY A 181 -10.58 38.94 -0.35
CA GLY A 181 -11.76 39.70 0.08
C GLY A 181 -12.55 39.04 1.21
N LEU A 182 -11.95 38.11 1.96
CA LEU A 182 -12.53 37.63 3.21
C LEU A 182 -12.49 38.74 4.26
N ALA A 183 -13.51 38.80 5.09
CA ALA A 183 -13.67 39.79 6.13
C ALA A 183 -13.95 39.15 7.49
N GLU A 184 -13.72 39.91 8.55
CA GLU A 184 -14.19 39.57 9.90
C GLU A 184 -15.72 39.43 9.90
N GLY A 185 -16.23 38.41 10.59
CA GLY A 185 -17.66 38.07 10.63
C GLY A 185 -18.12 37.17 9.48
N ASP A 186 -17.26 36.83 8.52
CA ASP A 186 -17.57 35.85 7.50
C ASP A 186 -17.73 34.45 8.11
N ARG A 187 -18.75 33.70 7.67
CA ARG A 187 -18.92 32.28 8.01
C ARG A 187 -18.51 31.41 6.83
N LEU A 188 -17.40 30.69 6.97
CA LEU A 188 -16.88 29.74 5.98
C LEU A 188 -17.71 28.46 6.03
N LEU A 189 -18.49 28.17 5.00
CA LEU A 189 -19.40 27.02 4.96
C LEU A 189 -18.76 25.77 4.36
N SER A 190 -17.97 25.92 3.29
CA SER A 190 -17.33 24.79 2.61
C SER A 190 -16.02 25.19 1.92
N ILE A 191 -15.09 24.24 1.79
CA ILE A 191 -13.86 24.34 1.00
C ILE A 191 -13.89 23.32 -0.13
N ASP A 192 -13.75 23.75 -1.38
CA ASP A 192 -13.69 22.87 -2.56
C ASP A 192 -14.81 21.79 -2.60
N GLY A 193 -16.01 22.13 -2.11
CA GLY A 193 -17.16 21.24 -2.02
C GLY A 193 -17.31 20.44 -0.70
N LEU A 194 -16.29 20.41 0.16
CA LEU A 194 -16.33 19.84 1.51
C LEU A 194 -16.99 20.83 2.48
N ASN A 195 -18.09 20.45 3.12
CA ASN A 195 -18.69 21.26 4.20
C ASN A 195 -17.75 21.26 5.42
N LEU A 196 -17.45 22.47 5.90
CA LEU A 196 -16.57 22.69 7.03
C LEU A 196 -17.35 22.50 8.33
N LEU A 197 -16.94 21.52 9.11
CA LEU A 197 -17.48 21.21 10.43
C LEU A 197 -16.51 21.58 11.54
N ALA A 198 -15.20 21.57 11.23
CA ALA A 198 -14.16 21.86 12.20
C ALA A 198 -12.95 22.57 11.54
N PRO A 199 -12.17 23.38 12.28
CA PRO A 199 -11.02 24.10 11.75
C PRO A 199 -9.95 23.23 11.08
N GLU A 200 -9.77 22.00 11.57
CA GLU A 200 -8.79 21.02 11.07
C GLU A 200 -9.08 20.59 9.63
N GLU A 201 -10.29 20.89 9.14
CA GLU A 201 -10.77 20.50 7.81
C GLU A 201 -10.49 21.56 6.75
N LEU A 202 -10.06 22.76 7.16
CA LEU A 202 -9.68 23.84 6.27
C LEU A 202 -8.28 23.58 5.67
N VAL A 203 -8.11 22.44 5.02
CA VAL A 203 -6.86 21.99 4.41
C VAL A 203 -7.07 21.89 2.90
N PRO A 204 -6.37 22.68 2.09
CA PRO A 204 -6.50 22.61 0.63
C PRO A 204 -5.99 21.28 0.09
N ALA A 205 -6.52 20.85 -1.06
CA ALA A 205 -6.01 19.66 -1.70
C ALA A 205 -4.57 19.86 -2.20
N VAL A 206 -3.74 18.83 -2.05
CA VAL A 206 -2.33 18.86 -2.46
C VAL A 206 -2.22 19.19 -3.95
N GLY A 207 -1.33 20.13 -4.28
CA GLY A 207 -1.01 20.51 -5.66
C GLY A 207 -1.99 21.48 -6.31
N GLN A 208 -2.97 22.04 -5.57
CA GLN A 208 -3.83 23.10 -6.09
C GLN A 208 -3.19 24.48 -5.99
N ALA A 209 -3.36 25.30 -7.03
CA ALA A 209 -2.91 26.69 -7.07
C ALA A 209 -3.92 27.66 -6.42
N SER A 210 -5.15 27.22 -6.17
CA SER A 210 -6.19 28.00 -5.51
C SER A 210 -7.20 27.07 -4.82
N MET A 211 -7.86 27.56 -3.77
CA MET A 211 -9.02 26.90 -3.16
C MET A 211 -10.28 27.77 -3.30
N ASP A 212 -11.44 27.13 -3.42
CA ASP A 212 -12.74 27.79 -3.45
C ASP A 212 -13.44 27.67 -2.09
N LEU A 213 -13.64 28.79 -1.41
CA LEU A 213 -14.35 28.88 -0.13
C LEU A 213 -15.77 29.39 -0.35
N ARG A 214 -16.78 28.63 0.09
CA ARG A 214 -18.16 29.13 0.13
C ARG A 214 -18.37 29.85 1.44
N VAL A 215 -18.81 31.11 1.36
CA VAL A 215 -18.88 32.03 2.50
C VAL A 215 -20.29 32.60 2.61
N ALA A 216 -20.79 32.69 3.84
CA ALA A 216 -21.96 33.48 4.19
C ALA A 216 -21.51 34.74 4.95
N ARG A 217 -21.98 35.90 4.51
CA ARG A 217 -21.69 37.21 5.11
C ARG A 217 -22.99 37.87 5.53
N GLU A 218 -23.00 38.51 6.69
CA GLU A 218 -24.16 39.27 7.13
C GLU A 218 -24.47 40.41 6.15
N GLY A 219 -25.76 40.56 5.79
CA GLY A 219 -26.21 41.53 4.78
C GLY A 219 -26.27 40.98 3.35
N GLU A 220 -25.63 39.84 3.07
CA GLU A 220 -25.76 39.15 1.78
C GLU A 220 -26.92 38.15 1.80
N ALA A 221 -27.71 38.12 0.72
CA ALA A 221 -28.93 37.30 0.65
C ALA A 221 -28.63 35.79 0.49
N ALA A 222 -27.47 35.45 -0.05
CA ALA A 222 -27.08 34.07 -0.31
C ALA A 222 -25.57 33.87 -0.13
N PRO A 223 -25.12 32.66 0.25
CA PRO A 223 -23.70 32.37 0.31
C PRO A 223 -23.04 32.44 -1.07
N PHE A 224 -21.86 33.06 -1.15
CA PHE A 224 -21.07 33.24 -2.36
C PHE A 224 -19.75 32.47 -2.28
N VAL A 225 -19.00 32.41 -3.38
CA VAL A 225 -17.71 31.70 -3.45
C VAL A 225 -16.57 32.71 -3.53
N VAL A 226 -15.59 32.56 -2.66
CA VAL A 226 -14.35 33.32 -2.60
C VAL A 226 -13.20 32.39 -3.01
N ARG A 227 -12.42 32.80 -4.02
CA ARG A 227 -11.26 32.05 -4.48
C ARG A 227 -10.00 32.58 -3.84
N VAL A 228 -9.29 31.74 -3.09
CA VAL A 228 -8.03 32.11 -2.41
C VAL A 228 -6.85 31.52 -3.16
N SER A 229 -5.86 32.34 -3.52
CA SER A 229 -4.64 31.85 -4.18
C SER A 229 -3.73 31.10 -3.20
N LEU A 230 -3.25 29.94 -3.65
CA LEU A 230 -2.28 29.08 -2.99
C LEU A 230 -0.91 29.15 -3.69
N ASP A 231 -0.64 30.19 -4.49
CA ASP A 231 0.66 30.33 -5.13
C ASP A 231 1.78 30.43 -4.09
N GLY A 232 2.75 29.52 -4.13
CA GLY A 232 3.80 29.43 -3.10
C GLY A 232 3.35 28.75 -1.79
N TRP A 233 2.18 28.11 -1.78
CA TRP A 233 1.69 27.24 -0.69
C TRP A 233 2.39 25.88 -0.66
N GLU A 234 3.09 25.49 -1.74
CA GLU A 234 3.88 24.27 -1.76
C GLU A 234 4.67 24.15 -0.45
N GLU A 235 4.38 23.08 0.27
CA GLU A 235 5.18 22.61 1.37
C GLU A 235 6.54 22.30 0.77
N ARG A 236 7.37 23.34 0.68
CA ARG A 236 8.77 23.20 0.34
C ARG A 236 9.29 22.33 1.47
N VAL A 237 9.35 21.03 1.25
CA VAL A 237 10.40 20.20 1.83
C VAL A 237 11.63 21.09 1.70
N PRO A 238 12.17 21.61 2.82
CA PRO A 238 13.11 22.71 2.75
C PRO A 238 14.14 22.32 1.70
N ARG A 239 14.45 23.20 0.74
CA ARG A 239 15.48 22.85 -0.27
C ARG A 239 16.74 22.31 0.40
N GLU A 240 17.01 22.82 1.61
CA GLU A 240 17.99 22.30 2.55
C GLU A 240 17.78 20.82 2.91
N ALA A 241 16.58 20.35 3.28
CA ALA A 241 16.31 18.94 3.56
C ALA A 241 16.54 18.04 2.32
N ILE A 242 16.14 18.48 1.12
CA ILE A 242 16.45 17.76 -0.12
C ILE A 242 17.96 17.77 -0.40
N LEU A 243 18.65 18.89 -0.20
CA LEU A 243 20.09 19.00 -0.35
C LEU A 243 20.85 18.16 0.67
N TRP A 244 20.38 18.10 1.92
CA TRP A 244 20.95 17.30 2.99
C TRP A 244 20.73 15.81 2.74
N SER A 245 19.56 15.39 2.23
CA SER A 245 19.33 14.00 1.85
C SER A 245 20.16 13.59 0.64
N GLN A 246 20.27 14.46 -0.37
CA GLN A 246 21.16 14.25 -1.52
C GLN A 246 22.64 14.21 -1.10
N LEU A 247 23.09 15.11 -0.23
CA LEU A 247 24.45 15.13 0.28
C LEU A 247 24.75 13.89 1.13
N ALA A 248 23.83 13.47 1.99
CA ALA A 248 23.96 12.25 2.78
C ALA A 248 24.05 11.00 1.87
N ALA A 249 23.21 10.92 0.83
CA ALA A 249 23.28 9.86 -0.18
C ALA A 249 24.61 9.88 -0.94
N LEU A 250 25.12 11.07 -1.29
CA LEU A 250 26.38 11.24 -2.01
C LEU A 250 27.60 10.91 -1.15
N ILE A 251 27.57 11.28 0.14
CA ILE A 251 28.60 10.90 1.14
C ILE A 251 28.59 9.39 1.35
N ALA A 252 27.41 8.77 1.47
CA ALA A 252 27.29 7.32 1.59
C ALA A 252 27.82 6.61 0.34
N LEU A 253 27.46 7.08 -0.86
CA LEU A 253 27.98 6.55 -2.12
C LEU A 253 29.49 6.73 -2.24
N PHE A 254 30.01 7.91 -1.89
CA PHE A 254 31.45 8.20 -1.89
C PHE A 254 32.19 7.29 -0.91
N ALA A 255 31.68 7.08 0.30
CA ALA A 255 32.27 6.17 1.27
C ALA A 255 32.32 4.73 0.72
N ILE A 256 31.24 4.26 0.08
CA ILE A 256 31.18 2.92 -0.53
C ILE A 256 32.20 2.78 -1.67
N VAL A 257 32.28 3.79 -2.56
CA VAL A 257 33.13 3.77 -3.75
C VAL A 257 34.60 3.97 -3.41
N LEU A 258 34.96 4.79 -2.42
CA LEU A 258 36.38 4.98 -2.03
C LEU A 258 36.89 3.85 -1.14
N LEU A 259 36.10 3.39 -0.17
CA LEU A 259 36.54 2.39 0.81
C LEU A 259 36.57 0.97 0.21
N GLY A 260 35.74 0.68 -0.80
CA GLY A 260 35.69 -0.64 -1.44
C GLY A 260 36.98 -1.04 -2.18
N PRO A 261 37.48 -0.24 -3.15
CA PRO A 261 38.69 -0.55 -3.90
C PRO A 261 39.98 -0.17 -3.17
N GLY A 262 39.97 0.93 -2.40
CA GLY A 262 41.15 1.42 -1.66
C GLY A 262 41.67 0.40 -0.64
N ALA A 263 40.77 -0.33 0.03
CA ALA A 263 41.14 -1.42 0.92
C ALA A 263 41.90 -2.54 0.19
N THR A 264 41.50 -2.87 -1.05
CA THR A 264 42.16 -3.93 -1.84
C THR A 264 43.52 -3.52 -2.43
N TRP A 265 43.71 -2.23 -2.71
CA TRP A 265 44.98 -1.68 -3.20
C TRP A 265 46.01 -1.55 -2.07
N ILE A 266 45.58 -1.09 -0.89
CA ILE A 266 46.45 -1.00 0.30
C ILE A 266 46.87 -2.40 0.76
N ASP A 267 45.99 -3.41 0.71
CA ASP A 267 46.34 -4.80 1.07
C ASP A 267 47.32 -5.46 0.09
N ARG A 268 47.44 -4.94 -1.14
CA ARG A 268 48.45 -5.40 -2.12
C ARG A 268 49.80 -4.71 -1.97
N LEU A 269 49.83 -3.48 -1.44
CA LEU A 269 51.05 -2.70 -1.24
C LEU A 269 51.63 -2.86 0.16
N ALA A 270 50.84 -3.27 1.15
CA ALA A 270 51.32 -3.51 2.50
C ALA A 270 52.11 -4.84 2.59
N PRO A 271 53.41 -4.81 2.97
CA PRO A 271 54.18 -6.02 3.20
C PRO A 271 53.52 -6.89 4.29
N THR A 272 53.45 -8.19 4.03
CA THR A 272 52.67 -9.21 4.76
C THR A 272 52.95 -9.30 6.27
N SER A 273 54.00 -8.64 6.78
CA SER A 273 54.45 -8.75 8.17
C SER A 273 53.86 -7.72 9.13
N ARG A 274 53.12 -6.70 8.68
CA ARG A 274 52.42 -5.75 9.57
C ARG A 274 51.06 -5.34 9.00
N ARG A 275 50.12 -6.28 8.96
CA ARG A 275 48.69 -5.95 8.81
C ARG A 275 48.22 -5.29 10.09
N VAL A 276 48.02 -3.98 10.07
CA VAL A 276 47.60 -3.20 11.24
C VAL A 276 46.08 -3.37 11.42
N PRO A 277 45.61 -4.09 12.47
CA PRO A 277 44.19 -4.39 12.66
C PRO A 277 43.32 -3.15 12.93
N TRP A 278 43.94 -2.01 13.24
CA TRP A 278 43.29 -0.78 13.69
C TRP A 278 42.53 -0.08 12.56
N PHE A 279 42.94 -0.24 11.30
CA PHE A 279 42.25 0.37 10.15
C PHE A 279 40.86 -0.27 9.94
N ASN A 280 40.77 -1.60 10.05
CA ASN A 280 39.50 -2.32 9.97
C ASN A 280 38.57 -2.02 11.16
N VAL A 281 39.15 -1.79 12.35
CA VAL A 281 38.40 -1.34 13.53
C VAL A 281 37.86 0.07 13.33
N GLY A 282 38.67 0.99 12.78
CA GLY A 282 38.22 2.35 12.46
C GLY A 282 37.08 2.40 11.45
N VAL A 283 37.15 1.60 10.38
CA VAL A 283 36.07 1.50 9.39
C VAL A 283 34.82 0.83 9.99
N ALA A 284 34.97 -0.20 10.81
CA ALA A 284 33.84 -0.83 11.50
C ALA A 284 33.14 0.14 12.48
N ILE A 285 33.92 0.94 13.23
CA ILE A 285 33.38 1.97 14.13
C ILE A 285 32.68 3.08 13.34
N ALA A 286 33.26 3.54 12.22
CA ALA A 286 32.65 4.55 11.36
C ALA A 286 31.33 4.07 10.75
N ILE A 287 31.27 2.81 10.31
CA ILE A 287 30.02 2.22 9.79
C ILE A 287 29.00 2.01 10.91
N ALA A 288 29.42 1.57 12.10
CA ALA A 288 28.52 1.42 13.24
C ALA A 288 27.93 2.76 13.70
N LEU A 289 28.73 3.83 13.73
CA LEU A 289 28.28 5.19 14.04
C LEU A 289 27.36 5.75 12.95
N GLY A 290 27.67 5.51 11.67
CA GLY A 290 26.81 5.90 10.55
C GLY A 290 25.46 5.16 10.57
N LEU A 291 25.47 3.86 10.90
CA LEU A 291 24.24 3.06 11.06
C LEU A 291 23.42 3.52 12.27
N ARG A 292 24.07 3.85 13.39
CA ARG A 292 23.41 4.39 14.58
C ARG A 292 22.75 5.75 14.30
N ALA A 293 23.46 6.67 13.64
CA ALA A 293 22.92 7.97 13.26
C ALA A 293 21.75 7.84 12.27
N ALA A 294 21.81 6.91 11.31
CA ALA A 294 20.70 6.61 10.40
C ALA A 294 19.50 5.99 11.13
N LEU A 295 19.73 5.12 12.13
CA LEU A 295 18.69 4.52 12.96
C LEU A 295 18.04 5.54 13.92
N ASP A 296 18.80 6.49 14.45
CA ASP A 296 18.26 7.54 15.32
C ASP A 296 17.50 8.61 14.52
N ALA A 297 17.82 8.78 13.23
CA ALA A 297 17.08 9.63 12.30
C ALA A 297 15.95 8.88 11.53
N LEU A 298 15.78 7.58 11.78
CA LEU A 298 14.75 6.72 11.16
C LEU A 298 13.31 7.22 11.35
N PRO A 299 12.92 7.82 12.50
CA PRO A 299 11.55 8.34 12.68
C PRO A 299 11.22 9.56 11.81
N SER A 300 12.23 10.28 11.31
CA SER A 300 12.06 11.54 10.58
C SER A 300 12.42 11.46 9.09
N LEU A 301 13.21 10.45 8.68
CA LEU A 301 13.72 10.33 7.30
C LEU A 301 12.97 9.31 6.43
N GLY A 302 11.97 8.62 6.95
CA GLY A 302 11.18 7.67 6.18
C GLY A 302 12.02 6.54 5.54
N LEU A 303 11.55 6.03 4.41
CA LEU A 303 12.06 4.81 3.76
C LEU A 303 13.53 4.92 3.29
N ASP A 304 14.04 6.14 3.14
CA ASP A 304 15.42 6.45 2.72
C ASP A 304 16.47 5.98 3.74
N ALA A 305 16.16 6.05 5.04
CA ALA A 305 17.09 5.64 6.09
C ALA A 305 17.20 4.10 6.21
N ALA A 306 16.13 3.37 5.89
CA ALA A 306 16.15 1.90 5.82
C ALA A 306 17.00 1.41 4.64
N LEU A 307 16.89 2.07 3.47
CA LEU A 307 17.74 1.82 2.31
C LEU A 307 19.21 2.11 2.61
N LEU A 308 19.50 3.24 3.28
CA LEU A 308 20.86 3.59 3.68
C LEU A 308 21.45 2.56 4.64
N ALA A 309 20.66 2.06 5.60
CA ALA A 309 21.07 1.02 6.54
C ALA A 309 21.35 -0.33 5.86
N ILE A 310 20.54 -0.72 4.87
CA ILE A 310 20.75 -1.95 4.09
C ILE A 310 22.04 -1.85 3.27
N VAL A 311 22.25 -0.71 2.60
CA VAL A 311 23.45 -0.46 1.79
C VAL A 311 24.69 -0.38 2.69
N ALA A 312 24.62 0.32 3.82
CA ALA A 312 25.71 0.43 4.79
C ALA A 312 26.05 -0.92 5.44
N GLY A 313 25.05 -1.72 5.82
CA GLY A 313 25.25 -3.07 6.36
C GLY A 313 25.92 -4.01 5.36
N ARG A 314 25.54 -3.93 4.08
CA ARG A 314 26.19 -4.67 2.99
C ARG A 314 27.62 -4.17 2.73
N GLY A 315 27.86 -2.86 2.73
CA GLY A 315 29.19 -2.27 2.65
C GLY A 315 30.11 -2.71 3.80
N ALA A 316 29.57 -2.82 5.02
CA ALA A 316 30.29 -3.35 6.19
C ALA A 316 30.70 -4.81 5.98
N SER A 317 29.79 -5.63 5.48
CA SER A 317 30.06 -7.06 5.21
C SER A 317 31.13 -7.27 4.14
N LEU A 318 31.20 -6.36 3.16
CA LEU A 318 32.25 -6.27 2.13
C LEU A 318 33.62 -6.02 2.76
N VAL A 319 33.73 -4.98 3.60
CA VAL A 319 34.99 -4.60 4.26
C VAL A 319 35.47 -5.68 5.23
N LEU A 320 34.56 -6.27 6.00
CA LEU A 320 34.89 -7.33 6.96
C LEU A 320 35.18 -8.68 6.29
N GLY A 321 34.65 -8.93 5.08
CA GLY A 321 34.80 -10.18 4.34
C GLY A 321 35.94 -10.23 3.32
N ALA A 322 36.50 -9.09 2.93
CA ALA A 322 37.45 -8.97 1.81
C ALA A 322 38.88 -9.48 2.09
N SER A 323 39.19 -10.03 3.27
CA SER A 323 40.50 -10.65 3.51
C SER A 323 40.61 -12.00 2.78
N GLY A 324 41.16 -11.97 1.55
CA GLY A 324 42.08 -13.02 1.10
C GLY A 324 41.72 -13.97 -0.06
N SER A 325 40.55 -13.92 -0.70
CA SER A 325 40.33 -14.76 -1.90
C SER A 325 39.39 -14.15 -2.94
N ARG A 326 39.76 -14.23 -4.23
CA ARG A 326 38.95 -13.81 -5.40
C ARG A 326 37.46 -14.19 -5.31
N PRO A 327 37.05 -15.39 -4.89
CA PRO A 327 35.63 -15.73 -4.76
C PRO A 327 34.88 -14.84 -3.75
N ARG A 328 35.53 -14.36 -2.69
CA ARG A 328 34.91 -13.44 -1.71
C ARG A 328 34.61 -12.07 -2.33
N ILE A 329 35.50 -11.55 -3.17
CA ILE A 329 35.29 -10.27 -3.88
C ILE A 329 34.11 -10.40 -4.86
N VAL A 330 34.01 -11.53 -5.57
CA VAL A 330 32.92 -11.77 -6.54
C VAL A 330 31.56 -11.93 -5.83
N ALA A 331 31.50 -12.68 -4.73
CA ALA A 331 30.29 -12.82 -3.93
C ALA A 331 29.79 -11.46 -3.40
N ALA A 332 30.74 -10.63 -2.96
CA ALA A 332 30.46 -9.33 -2.39
C ALA A 332 30.04 -8.30 -3.46
N MET A 333 30.63 -8.33 -4.66
CA MET A 333 30.15 -7.57 -5.83
C MET A 333 28.72 -7.96 -6.23
N ARG A 334 28.38 -9.25 -6.24
CA ARG A 334 27.00 -9.71 -6.54
C ARG A 334 25.99 -9.24 -5.50
N ALA A 335 26.36 -9.31 -4.23
CA ALA A 335 25.53 -8.78 -3.13
C ALA A 335 25.29 -7.27 -3.26
N MET A 336 26.29 -6.53 -3.78
CA MET A 336 26.18 -5.10 -4.05
C MET A 336 25.24 -4.81 -5.22
N CYS A 337 25.32 -5.57 -6.33
CA CYS A 337 24.39 -5.43 -7.45
C CYS A 337 22.93 -5.65 -7.03
N GLY A 338 22.67 -6.63 -6.15
CA GLY A 338 21.33 -6.86 -5.61
C GLY A 338 20.82 -5.71 -4.75
N ALA A 339 21.68 -5.12 -3.92
CA ALA A 339 21.31 -3.94 -3.11
C ALA A 339 21.04 -2.71 -3.99
N ILE A 340 21.87 -2.48 -5.02
CA ILE A 340 21.69 -1.38 -5.98
C ILE A 340 20.36 -1.54 -6.73
N ALA A 341 20.02 -2.74 -7.19
CA ALA A 341 18.75 -2.98 -7.88
C ALA A 341 17.53 -2.63 -7.01
N ILE A 342 17.60 -2.92 -5.71
CA ILE A 342 16.53 -2.64 -4.75
C ILE A 342 16.43 -1.13 -4.46
N VAL A 343 17.56 -0.45 -4.24
CA VAL A 343 17.61 1.01 -4.08
C VAL A 343 17.03 1.70 -5.32
N VAL A 344 17.38 1.24 -6.52
CA VAL A 344 16.86 1.78 -7.78
C VAL A 344 15.36 1.53 -7.90
N ALA A 345 14.87 0.33 -7.59
CA ALA A 345 13.44 0.02 -7.64
C ALA A 345 12.62 0.91 -6.70
N LEU A 346 13.13 1.13 -5.49
CA LEU A 346 12.50 2.00 -4.49
C LEU A 346 12.58 3.48 -4.87
N GLY A 347 13.72 3.94 -5.39
CA GLY A 347 13.87 5.30 -5.91
C GLY A 347 12.95 5.60 -7.10
N VAL A 348 12.71 4.62 -7.97
CA VAL A 348 11.73 4.75 -9.06
C VAL A 348 10.30 4.84 -8.50
N ALA A 349 9.97 4.05 -7.47
CA ALA A 349 8.66 4.09 -6.83
C ALA A 349 8.40 5.44 -6.13
N THR A 350 9.38 5.97 -5.40
CA THR A 350 9.26 7.27 -4.71
C THR A 350 9.19 8.43 -5.69
N LEU A 351 9.98 8.42 -6.78
CA LEU A 351 9.89 9.42 -7.85
C LEU A 351 8.54 9.38 -8.58
N ALA A 352 7.97 8.19 -8.78
CA ALA A 352 6.68 8.05 -9.45
C ALA A 352 5.49 8.51 -8.59
N ILE A 353 5.58 8.37 -7.27
CA ILE A 353 4.52 8.77 -6.33
C ILE A 353 4.73 10.21 -5.82
N GLY A 354 5.96 10.72 -5.87
CA GLY A 354 6.31 12.06 -5.37
C GLY A 354 6.44 12.13 -3.84
N THR A 355 6.54 10.98 -3.16
CA THR A 355 6.65 10.89 -1.69
C THR A 355 7.52 9.71 -1.29
N THR A 356 8.19 9.84 -0.14
CA THR A 356 8.96 8.76 0.52
C THR A 356 8.21 8.18 1.73
N ASP A 357 7.02 8.71 2.03
CA ASP A 357 6.15 8.22 3.11
C ASP A 357 5.57 6.84 2.74
N PRO A 358 5.87 5.78 3.51
CA PRO A 358 5.32 4.45 3.27
C PRO A 358 3.78 4.44 3.22
N ALA A 359 3.11 5.24 4.06
CA ALA A 359 1.65 5.28 4.14
C ALA A 359 1.04 5.95 2.91
N ALA A 360 1.65 7.02 2.40
CA ALA A 360 1.25 7.63 1.14
C ALA A 360 1.54 6.73 -0.07
N ILE A 361 2.66 5.99 -0.07
CA ILE A 361 2.96 5.00 -1.11
C ILE A 361 1.91 3.89 -1.12
N GLU A 362 1.47 3.46 0.05
CA GLU A 362 0.43 2.46 0.23
C GLU A 362 -0.95 2.98 -0.20
N ALA A 363 -1.34 4.18 0.24
CA ALA A 363 -2.61 4.80 -0.13
C ALA A 363 -2.71 5.06 -1.65
N ALA A 364 -1.58 5.19 -2.34
CA ALA A 364 -1.50 5.30 -3.78
C ALA A 364 -1.69 3.95 -4.51
N GLN A 365 -1.53 2.81 -3.82
CA GLN A 365 -1.87 1.48 -4.36
C GLN A 365 -3.40 1.31 -4.31
N GLY A 366 -4.03 0.99 -5.44
CA GLY A 366 -5.46 0.66 -5.39
C GLY A 366 -5.74 -0.72 -4.75
N PRO A 367 -7.01 -1.01 -4.43
CA PRO A 367 -7.40 -2.24 -3.75
C PRO A 367 -7.23 -3.51 -4.61
N TRP A 368 -7.02 -3.34 -5.93
CA TRP A 368 -6.84 -4.43 -6.87
C TRP A 368 -5.43 -4.45 -7.45
N PRO A 369 -4.86 -5.63 -7.79
CA PRO A 369 -3.49 -5.74 -8.29
C PRO A 369 -3.21 -4.88 -9.54
N TRP A 370 -4.17 -4.73 -10.45
CA TRP A 370 -4.02 -3.87 -11.63
C TRP A 370 -4.00 -2.37 -11.31
N ASP A 371 -4.42 -1.98 -10.10
CA ASP A 371 -4.32 -0.60 -9.62
C ASP A 371 -3.01 -0.32 -8.87
N TRP A 372 -2.15 -1.32 -8.70
CA TRP A 372 -0.86 -1.16 -8.05
C TRP A 372 0.12 -0.40 -8.95
N LEU A 373 0.99 0.39 -8.34
CA LEU A 373 1.98 1.21 -9.06
C LEU A 373 2.88 0.35 -9.97
N ALA A 374 3.15 -0.88 -9.53
CA ALA A 374 3.95 -1.85 -10.24
C ALA A 374 3.30 -2.37 -11.53
N LEU A 375 1.98 -2.20 -11.71
CA LEU A 375 1.25 -2.65 -12.88
C LEU A 375 0.60 -1.50 -13.67
N ARG A 376 0.35 -0.35 -13.02
CA ARG A 376 -0.14 0.89 -13.68
C ARG A 376 0.94 1.61 -14.48
N SER A 377 2.20 1.55 -14.03
CA SER A 377 3.31 2.20 -14.72
C SER A 377 4.02 1.23 -15.68
N PRO A 378 4.43 1.67 -16.89
CA PRO A 378 5.21 0.82 -17.80
C PRO A 378 6.59 0.43 -17.21
N THR A 379 7.06 1.16 -16.19
CA THR A 379 8.31 0.89 -15.46
C THR A 379 8.15 -0.12 -14.32
N GLY A 380 6.93 -0.34 -13.83
CA GLY A 380 6.66 -1.25 -12.71
C GLY A 380 6.99 -2.72 -12.99
N PRO A 381 6.58 -3.29 -14.14
CA PRO A 381 6.95 -4.65 -14.51
C PRO A 381 8.48 -4.81 -14.68
N LEU A 382 9.17 -3.77 -15.16
CA LEU A 382 10.63 -3.75 -15.26
C LEU A 382 11.27 -3.83 -13.87
N ALA A 383 10.76 -3.09 -12.87
CA ALA A 383 11.25 -3.16 -11.49
C ALA A 383 11.05 -4.57 -10.89
N ILE A 384 9.88 -5.19 -11.10
CA ILE A 384 9.62 -6.58 -10.67
C ILE A 384 10.61 -7.55 -11.33
N VAL A 385 10.82 -7.43 -12.64
CA VAL A 385 11.76 -8.29 -13.39
C VAL A 385 13.20 -8.09 -12.91
N LEU A 386 13.62 -6.86 -12.60
CA LEU A 386 14.95 -6.57 -12.07
C LEU A 386 15.15 -7.15 -10.66
N VAL A 387 14.15 -7.05 -9.78
CA VAL A 387 14.19 -7.68 -8.45
C VAL A 387 14.23 -9.21 -8.57
N ALA A 388 13.42 -9.78 -9.48
CA ALA A 388 13.40 -11.22 -9.74
C ALA A 388 14.73 -11.72 -10.33
N LEU A 389 15.34 -10.96 -11.25
CA LEU A 389 16.66 -11.26 -11.81
C LEU A 389 17.76 -11.16 -10.74
N ALA A 390 17.71 -10.14 -9.88
CA ALA A 390 18.63 -10.00 -8.76
C ALA A 390 18.53 -11.19 -7.78
N ALA A 391 17.31 -11.66 -7.52
CA ALA A 391 17.07 -12.87 -6.71
C ALA A 391 17.54 -14.15 -7.42
N ALA A 392 17.34 -14.26 -8.73
CA ALA A 392 17.70 -15.43 -9.53
C ALA A 392 19.22 -15.59 -9.76
N CYS A 393 19.97 -14.48 -9.81
CA CYS A 393 21.41 -14.49 -10.03
C CYS A 393 22.24 -14.90 -8.78
N GLY A 394 21.62 -15.07 -7.62
CA GLY A 394 22.29 -15.36 -6.34
C GLY A 394 23.07 -16.70 -6.24
N PRO A 395 22.57 -17.86 -6.74
CA PRO A 395 23.10 -19.15 -6.24
C PRO A 395 23.90 -20.02 -7.23
N VAL A 396 24.29 -19.58 -8.44
CA VAL A 396 24.71 -20.54 -9.49
C VAL A 396 26.21 -20.94 -9.48
N LEU A 397 27.13 -20.30 -8.77
CA LEU A 397 28.59 -20.50 -9.04
C LEU A 397 29.54 -20.48 -7.84
N ASP A 398 29.36 -21.34 -6.83
CA ASP A 398 30.51 -21.81 -6.03
C ASP A 398 30.09 -23.01 -5.20
N SER A 399 30.83 -24.13 -5.22
CA SER A 399 30.42 -25.42 -4.63
C SER A 399 30.91 -25.68 -3.21
N GLU A 400 31.76 -24.83 -2.61
CA GLU A 400 32.57 -25.30 -1.46
C GLU A 400 32.29 -24.76 -0.04
N HIS A 401 31.35 -23.84 0.24
CA HIS A 401 31.17 -23.35 1.63
C HIS A 401 29.70 -23.30 2.11
N ASP A 402 29.30 -24.30 2.91
CA ASP A 402 27.91 -24.67 3.26
C ASP A 402 27.25 -23.81 4.38
N ARG A 403 28.02 -23.07 5.21
CA ARG A 403 27.44 -22.31 6.35
C ARG A 403 27.07 -20.86 6.07
N ARG A 404 27.82 -20.13 5.22
CA ARG A 404 27.54 -18.71 4.92
C ARG A 404 26.43 -18.51 3.88
N ARG A 405 26.21 -19.48 2.98
CA ARG A 405 25.11 -19.44 1.99
C ARG A 405 23.72 -19.30 2.61
N VAL A 406 23.49 -19.85 3.81
CA VAL A 406 22.17 -19.77 4.44
C VAL A 406 21.82 -18.37 4.87
N LEU A 407 22.78 -17.59 5.36
CA LEU A 407 22.54 -16.21 5.75
C LEU A 407 22.32 -15.32 4.50
N ASP A 408 23.10 -15.56 3.44
CA ASP A 408 22.95 -14.82 2.18
C ASP A 408 21.61 -15.13 1.49
N ASP A 409 21.19 -16.40 1.45
CA ASP A 409 19.91 -16.82 0.85
C ASP A 409 18.71 -16.33 1.68
N VAL A 410 18.78 -16.40 3.03
CA VAL A 410 17.72 -15.90 3.92
C VAL A 410 17.59 -14.38 3.80
N PHE A 411 18.71 -13.67 3.71
CA PHE A 411 18.70 -12.21 3.59
C PHE A 411 18.24 -11.74 2.21
N LEU A 412 18.64 -12.42 1.12
CA LEU A 412 18.16 -12.11 -0.23
C LEU A 412 16.67 -12.40 -0.38
N ALA A 413 16.17 -13.48 0.23
CA ALA A 413 14.75 -13.80 0.29
C ALA A 413 13.97 -12.77 1.12
N ALA A 414 14.50 -12.33 2.26
CA ALA A 414 13.89 -11.27 3.05
C ALA A 414 13.82 -9.94 2.28
N LEU A 415 14.90 -9.55 1.58
CA LEU A 415 14.93 -8.34 0.74
C LEU A 415 13.99 -8.41 -0.46
N ALA A 416 13.95 -9.54 -1.16
CA ALA A 416 13.01 -9.77 -2.26
C ALA A 416 11.56 -9.73 -1.74
N SER A 417 11.31 -10.27 -0.55
CA SER A 417 9.99 -10.21 0.09
C SER A 417 9.62 -8.77 0.47
N CYS A 418 10.53 -7.99 1.05
CA CYS A 418 10.29 -6.58 1.35
C CYS A 418 10.04 -5.75 0.08
N ALA A 419 10.79 -6.01 -1.01
CA ALA A 419 10.60 -5.34 -2.29
C ALA A 419 9.25 -5.71 -2.93
N VAL A 420 8.86 -6.99 -2.88
CA VAL A 420 7.53 -7.44 -3.33
C VAL A 420 6.44 -6.83 -2.47
N ILE A 421 6.55 -6.82 -1.15
CA ILE A 421 5.57 -6.23 -0.23
C ILE A 421 5.43 -4.71 -0.47
N ALA A 422 6.54 -4.00 -0.69
CA ALA A 422 6.53 -2.57 -1.00
C ALA A 422 5.94 -2.26 -2.39
N LEU A 423 6.17 -3.14 -3.38
CA LEU A 423 5.65 -2.97 -4.74
C LEU A 423 4.21 -3.50 -4.92
N ALA A 424 3.76 -4.39 -4.03
CA ALA A 424 2.47 -5.09 -4.08
C ALA A 424 1.46 -4.60 -3.04
N GLY A 425 1.76 -3.53 -2.29
CA GLY A 425 0.82 -2.95 -1.32
C GLY A 425 0.42 -3.92 -0.21
N GLY A 426 1.38 -4.24 0.68
CA GLY A 426 1.30 -5.27 1.72
C GLY A 426 0.03 -5.37 2.59
N GLU A 427 -0.88 -4.39 2.57
CA GLU A 427 -2.17 -4.43 3.27
C GLU A 427 -3.35 -5.03 2.49
N ALA A 428 -3.25 -5.36 1.20
CA ALA A 428 -4.35 -6.06 0.52
C ALA A 428 -4.65 -7.44 1.18
N ALA A 429 -3.70 -8.01 1.92
CA ALA A 429 -3.89 -9.18 2.78
C ALA A 429 -4.41 -8.85 4.20
N HIS A 430 -4.27 -7.61 4.68
CA HIS A 430 -4.76 -7.13 5.99
C HIS A 430 -6.28 -6.97 6.01
N GLY A 431 -6.88 -6.49 4.91
CA GLY A 431 -8.33 -6.30 4.83
C GLY A 431 -9.15 -7.59 4.99
N ALA A 432 -8.52 -8.75 4.80
CA ALA A 432 -9.13 -10.06 4.99
C ALA A 432 -8.96 -10.64 6.41
N ILE A 433 -8.05 -10.12 7.23
CA ILE A 433 -7.69 -10.66 8.55
C ILE A 433 -7.95 -9.56 9.60
N GLY A 434 -9.09 -9.61 10.30
CA GLY A 434 -9.53 -8.56 11.21
C GLY A 434 -8.57 -8.22 12.37
N ASP A 435 -8.68 -6.97 12.87
CA ASP A 435 -8.23 -6.36 14.14
C ASP A 435 -7.00 -6.92 14.92
N VAL A 436 -6.02 -7.53 14.26
CA VAL A 436 -4.73 -7.83 14.89
C VAL A 436 -3.80 -6.64 14.70
N ARG A 437 -3.09 -6.24 15.78
CA ARG A 437 -2.15 -5.11 15.79
C ARG A 437 -1.18 -5.16 14.60
N PRO A 438 -0.97 -4.04 13.86
CA PRO A 438 -0.23 -4.01 12.59
C PRO A 438 1.22 -4.54 12.65
N GLY A 439 1.85 -4.53 13.83
CA GLY A 439 3.18 -5.11 14.02
C GLY A 439 3.23 -6.64 13.93
N LEU A 440 2.14 -7.37 14.21
CA LEU A 440 2.13 -8.85 14.26
C LEU A 440 1.97 -9.48 12.87
N ALA A 441 1.21 -8.87 11.96
CA ALA A 441 1.07 -9.34 10.59
C ALA A 441 2.35 -9.16 9.77
N TRP A 442 3.09 -8.07 9.99
CA TRP A 442 4.45 -7.88 9.45
C TRP A 442 5.41 -8.99 9.91
N ILE A 443 5.36 -9.34 11.20
CA ILE A 443 6.14 -10.45 11.76
C ILE A 443 5.71 -11.79 11.13
N GLY A 444 4.42 -11.96 10.83
CA GLY A 444 3.86 -13.15 10.18
C GLY A 444 4.35 -13.34 8.73
N SER A 445 4.27 -12.30 7.89
CA SER A 445 4.70 -12.36 6.48
C SER A 445 6.22 -12.51 6.35
N VAL A 446 6.99 -11.79 7.17
CA VAL A 446 8.45 -11.97 7.23
C VAL A 446 8.81 -13.35 7.78
N GLY A 447 8.07 -13.84 8.79
CA GLY A 447 8.21 -15.18 9.33
C GLY A 447 7.94 -16.27 8.30
N TYR A 448 6.88 -16.14 7.49
CA TYR A 448 6.52 -17.10 6.45
C TYR A 448 7.55 -17.12 5.32
N ALA A 449 8.01 -15.95 4.86
CA ALA A 449 9.07 -15.83 3.86
C ALA A 449 10.40 -16.40 4.37
N ALA A 450 10.76 -16.12 5.62
CA ALA A 450 11.95 -16.71 6.25
C ALA A 450 11.83 -18.23 6.37
N THR A 451 10.65 -18.76 6.71
CA THR A 451 10.40 -20.21 6.82
C THR A 451 10.46 -20.90 5.46
N ALA A 452 9.89 -20.30 4.42
CA ALA A 452 9.98 -20.80 3.04
C ALA A 452 11.42 -20.78 2.51
N ALA A 453 12.18 -19.71 2.80
CA ALA A 453 13.60 -19.63 2.47
C ALA A 453 14.44 -20.69 3.22
N LEU A 454 14.14 -20.92 4.50
CA LEU A 454 14.78 -21.95 5.32
C LEU A 454 14.48 -23.36 4.78
N ALA A 455 13.22 -23.63 4.42
CA ALA A 455 12.80 -24.89 3.81
C ALA A 455 13.49 -25.13 2.45
N ALA A 456 13.54 -24.11 1.58
CA ALA A 456 14.23 -24.18 0.29
C ALA A 456 15.75 -24.35 0.42
N SER A 457 16.35 -23.81 1.48
CA SER A 457 17.76 -24.03 1.86
C SER A 457 18.00 -25.46 2.35
N MET A 458 17.12 -25.98 3.22
CA MET A 458 17.20 -27.36 3.71
C MET A 458 16.98 -28.39 2.59
N LEU A 459 16.07 -28.14 1.65
CA LEU A 459 15.85 -28.99 0.47
C LEU A 459 17.09 -29.08 -0.41
N ARG A 460 17.82 -27.97 -0.58
CA ARG A 460 19.08 -27.96 -1.33
C ARG A 460 20.17 -28.78 -0.64
N ARG A 461 20.29 -28.69 0.69
CA ARG A 461 21.23 -29.52 1.46
C ARG A 461 20.91 -31.01 1.45
N ALA A 462 19.63 -31.37 1.48
CA ALA A 462 19.19 -32.77 1.37
C ALA A 462 19.56 -33.35 -0.01
N ARG A 463 19.51 -32.54 -1.08
CA ARG A 463 19.97 -32.91 -2.43
C ARG A 463 21.44 -33.27 -2.48
N ASP A 464 22.27 -32.45 -1.87
CA ASP A 464 23.73 -32.57 -1.98
C ASP A 464 24.30 -33.71 -1.12
N ARG A 465 23.60 -34.14 -0.06
CA ARG A 465 24.09 -35.21 0.84
C ARG A 465 23.68 -36.63 0.44
N GLY A 466 22.97 -36.82 -0.67
CA GLY A 466 22.69 -38.14 -1.28
C GLY A 466 21.88 -39.15 -0.44
N GLY A 467 21.54 -38.86 0.82
CA GLY A 467 20.81 -39.76 1.69
C GLY A 467 19.31 -39.73 1.42
N ARG A 468 18.75 -40.78 0.78
CA ARG A 468 17.30 -40.94 0.55
C ARG A 468 16.45 -40.75 1.82
N LEU A 469 16.98 -41.10 3.00
CA LEU A 469 16.28 -40.92 4.28
C LEU A 469 16.08 -39.43 4.66
N SER A 470 17.02 -38.55 4.30
CA SER A 470 16.94 -37.11 4.61
C SER A 470 15.89 -36.38 3.77
N TRP A 471 15.68 -36.85 2.54
CA TRP A 471 14.61 -36.38 1.65
C TRP A 471 13.23 -36.76 2.16
N ILE A 472 13.07 -37.99 2.64
CA ILE A 472 11.80 -38.47 3.18
C ILE A 472 11.45 -37.72 4.47
N ALA A 473 12.41 -37.56 5.39
CA ALA A 473 12.18 -36.79 6.63
C ALA A 473 11.81 -35.32 6.37
N LEU A 474 12.45 -34.68 5.39
CA LEU A 474 12.18 -33.28 5.04
C LEU A 474 10.88 -33.11 4.25
N ALA A 475 10.55 -34.04 3.35
CA ALA A 475 9.26 -34.07 2.69
C ALA A 475 8.13 -34.25 3.72
N ILE A 476 8.30 -35.15 4.70
CA ILE A 476 7.34 -35.34 5.80
C ILE A 476 7.22 -34.07 6.66
N ALA A 477 8.32 -33.39 7.00
CA ALA A 477 8.27 -32.15 7.77
C ALA A 477 7.57 -31.01 7.00
N THR A 478 7.81 -30.90 5.70
CA THR A 478 7.17 -29.88 4.85
C THR A 478 5.69 -30.20 4.64
N LEU A 479 5.35 -31.49 4.44
CA LEU A 479 3.96 -31.94 4.36
C LEU A 479 3.24 -31.75 5.69
N ALA A 480 3.91 -31.94 6.82
CA ALA A 480 3.33 -31.73 8.16
C ALA A 480 3.05 -30.25 8.41
N VAL A 481 3.95 -29.33 8.04
CA VAL A 481 3.72 -27.88 8.15
C VAL A 481 2.60 -27.44 7.20
N ALA A 482 2.58 -27.95 5.97
CA ALA A 482 1.49 -27.69 5.02
C ALA A 482 0.16 -28.26 5.52
N MET A 483 0.16 -29.46 6.11
CA MET A 483 -1.03 -30.12 6.65
C MET A 483 -1.55 -29.43 7.92
N ILE A 484 -0.67 -28.91 8.78
CA ILE A 484 -1.06 -28.07 9.93
C ILE A 484 -1.69 -26.76 9.43
N ALA A 485 -1.15 -26.15 8.38
CA ALA A 485 -1.75 -24.97 7.76
C ALA A 485 -3.11 -25.27 7.10
N ILE A 486 -3.25 -26.44 6.45
CA ILE A 486 -4.51 -26.90 5.83
C ILE A 486 -5.56 -27.25 6.89
N LEU A 487 -5.17 -27.93 7.97
CA LEU A 487 -6.07 -28.27 9.09
C LEU A 487 -6.49 -27.02 9.87
N GLY A 488 -5.62 -26.01 9.97
CA GLY A 488 -5.98 -24.68 10.48
C GLY A 488 -6.93 -23.91 9.55
N ALA A 489 -6.81 -24.08 8.23
CA ALA A 489 -7.70 -23.45 7.26
C ALA A 489 -9.07 -24.14 7.14
N LEU A 490 -9.14 -25.48 7.30
CA LEU A 490 -10.38 -26.28 7.23
C LEU A 490 -11.23 -26.22 8.51
N GLY A 491 -10.90 -25.38 9.49
CA GLY A 491 -11.69 -25.17 10.71
C GLY A 491 -11.62 -26.28 11.75
N TRP A 492 -10.63 -27.18 11.68
CA TRP A 492 -10.44 -28.25 12.69
C TRP A 492 -9.69 -27.79 13.94
N MET A 493 -9.12 -26.58 13.90
CA MET A 493 -8.88 -25.74 15.07
C MET A 493 -9.85 -24.57 14.96
N GLU A 494 -10.61 -24.27 16.02
CA GLU A 494 -11.57 -23.16 16.07
C GLU A 494 -10.85 -21.81 15.86
N MET A 495 -10.61 -21.46 14.61
CA MET A 495 -10.32 -20.12 14.15
C MET A 495 -11.21 -19.87 12.94
N ASP A 496 -12.08 -18.87 13.07
CA ASP A 496 -13.06 -18.49 12.07
C ASP A 496 -12.34 -17.72 10.95
N VAL A 497 -11.91 -18.42 9.90
CA VAL A 497 -11.14 -17.85 8.79
C VAL A 497 -12.06 -17.56 7.59
N PRO A 498 -12.19 -16.30 7.14
CA PRO A 498 -13.00 -15.93 5.97
C PRO A 498 -12.64 -16.68 4.68
N ARG A 499 -13.66 -17.02 3.87
CA ARG A 499 -13.54 -17.78 2.60
C ARG A 499 -12.61 -17.15 1.56
N GLU A 500 -12.32 -15.85 1.64
CA GLU A 500 -11.34 -15.22 0.74
C GLU A 500 -9.90 -15.63 1.08
N ILE A 501 -9.59 -15.93 2.35
CA ILE A 501 -8.28 -16.41 2.78
C ILE A 501 -8.05 -17.86 2.34
N GLU A 502 -9.09 -18.70 2.37
CA GLU A 502 -9.01 -20.06 1.81
C GLU A 502 -8.62 -20.03 0.32
N ARG A 503 -9.17 -19.08 -0.45
CA ARG A 503 -8.82 -18.92 -1.88
C ARG A 503 -7.40 -18.41 -2.09
N ALA A 504 -6.96 -17.40 -1.35
CA ALA A 504 -5.61 -16.86 -1.46
C ALA A 504 -4.55 -17.92 -1.09
N ILE A 505 -4.81 -18.71 -0.04
CA ILE A 505 -3.93 -19.82 0.36
C ILE A 505 -3.92 -20.92 -0.71
N ALA A 506 -5.07 -21.27 -1.29
CA ALA A 506 -5.15 -22.25 -2.37
C ALA A 506 -4.37 -21.81 -3.62
N GLU A 507 -4.45 -20.54 -4.01
CA GLU A 507 -3.72 -19.99 -5.17
C GLU A 507 -2.20 -20.01 -4.96
N VAL A 508 -1.73 -19.64 -3.75
CA VAL A 508 -0.30 -19.70 -3.39
C VAL A 508 0.22 -21.14 -3.33
N LEU A 509 -0.60 -22.08 -2.85
CA LEU A 509 -0.24 -23.50 -2.83
C LEU A 509 -0.18 -24.09 -4.24
N VAL A 510 -1.11 -23.73 -5.12
CA VAL A 510 -1.09 -24.15 -6.53
C VAL A 510 0.13 -23.57 -7.25
N ALA A 511 0.43 -22.28 -7.06
CA ALA A 511 1.62 -21.65 -7.64
C ALA A 511 2.92 -22.33 -7.15
N SER A 512 2.99 -22.65 -5.85
CA SER A 512 4.13 -23.34 -5.26
C SER A 512 4.28 -24.77 -5.80
N ALA A 513 3.16 -25.50 -5.95
CA ALA A 513 3.14 -26.84 -6.52
C ALA A 513 3.58 -26.84 -8.00
N VAL A 514 3.15 -25.85 -8.79
CA VAL A 514 3.55 -25.68 -10.19
C VAL A 514 5.05 -25.40 -10.30
N VAL A 515 5.61 -24.54 -9.46
CA VAL A 515 7.05 -24.25 -9.44
C VAL A 515 7.87 -25.49 -9.06
N ILE A 516 7.40 -26.28 -8.08
CA ILE A 516 8.04 -27.54 -7.69
C ILE A 516 7.97 -28.55 -8.84
N ALA A 517 6.81 -28.69 -9.51
CA ALA A 517 6.64 -29.57 -10.65
C ALA A 517 7.53 -29.18 -11.84
N LEU A 518 7.63 -27.88 -12.16
CA LEU A 518 8.54 -27.36 -13.19
C LEU A 518 10.00 -27.63 -12.85
N ARG A 519 10.39 -27.50 -11.58
CA ARG A 519 11.74 -27.80 -11.08
C ARG A 519 12.07 -29.29 -11.15
N LEU A 520 11.09 -30.17 -10.95
CA LEU A 520 11.24 -31.61 -11.08
C LEU A 520 11.31 -32.03 -12.55
N ALA A 521 10.48 -31.44 -13.42
CA ALA A 521 10.50 -31.68 -14.86
C ALA A 521 11.77 -31.17 -15.56
N THR A 522 12.39 -30.11 -15.03
CA THR A 522 13.63 -29.54 -15.59
C THR A 522 14.91 -30.09 -14.95
N ALA A 523 14.80 -30.90 -13.89
CA ALA A 523 15.94 -31.57 -13.30
C ALA A 523 16.43 -32.69 -14.24
N ARG A 524 17.55 -32.45 -14.93
CA ARG A 524 18.21 -33.52 -15.72
C ARG A 524 18.56 -34.68 -14.78
N PRO A 525 18.27 -35.94 -15.17
CA PRO A 525 18.72 -37.09 -14.42
C PRO A 525 20.24 -37.03 -14.31
N ALA A 526 20.76 -37.24 -13.10
CA ALA A 526 22.20 -37.30 -12.88
C ALA A 526 22.77 -38.40 -13.79
N GLU A 527 23.73 -38.05 -14.64
CA GLU A 527 24.44 -39.05 -15.44
C GLU A 527 25.03 -40.09 -14.48
N PRO A 528 24.80 -41.39 -14.72
CA PRO A 528 25.39 -42.42 -13.88
C PRO A 528 26.90 -42.25 -13.92
N THR A 529 27.49 -41.96 -12.77
CA THR A 529 28.93 -41.87 -12.59
C THR A 529 29.55 -43.16 -13.13
N ARG A 530 30.25 -43.07 -14.27
CA ARG A 530 31.04 -44.18 -14.80
C ARG A 530 31.98 -44.66 -13.70
N PRO A 531 31.98 -45.96 -13.34
CA PRO A 531 32.92 -46.46 -12.36
C PRO A 531 34.34 -46.23 -12.89
N ALA A 532 35.08 -45.35 -12.22
CA ALA A 532 36.50 -45.22 -12.39
C ALA A 532 37.13 -46.49 -11.79
N ASN A 533 37.32 -47.52 -12.62
CA ASN A 533 38.33 -48.59 -12.50
C ASN A 533 38.11 -49.65 -13.59
N ALA A 534 38.80 -49.47 -14.73
CA ALA A 534 39.14 -50.54 -15.68
C ALA A 534 40.28 -50.06 -16.59
N LEU A 535 41.46 -49.84 -15.99
CA LEU A 535 42.77 -49.86 -16.67
C LEU A 535 43.82 -50.23 -15.61
N LEU A 536 43.79 -51.51 -15.23
CA LEU A 536 44.95 -52.39 -15.05
C LEU A 536 44.46 -53.83 -15.23
#